data_AF-A0A1F2YGR8-F1
#
_entry.id   AF-A0A1F2YGR8-F1
#
_cell.length_a   1.000
_cell.length_b   1.000
_cell.length_c   1.000
_cell.angle_alpha   90.00
_cell.angle_beta   90.00
_cell.angle_gamma   90.00
#
_symmetry.space_group_name_H-M   'P 1'
#
loop_
_entity.id
_entity.type
_entity.pdbx_description
1 polymer ?
#
loop_
_entity_poly.entity_id
_entity_poly.type
_entity_poly.pdbx_seq_one_letter_code
_entity_poly.pdbx_strand_id
1 'polypeptide(L)'
;MRLSTVLNDIDADVLERGRDYLLDGRILSLEQAENGVYDAVVKGYDLYSVKIQIGEEDEILELECDCPYDYGPICKHEVAVLLRILGESSLPQPDEMRRELDGYNGPNGSTYDTMRQTEADLQKLLESQAKDSLIDLLLSLASDFPLVEQQIRLYVSTADVDAEVEECREYIRSYIDAHADRGGYVSYRSTSQAVQGAYHIAERAQHAFEDGEYVRALLISFSVMEEMLDLMQRADDSSGSVGMVIDDALERIYSISEAVQPLDSPDLGMVFQLLLQESELSKLEGWMDWRLALIECAARLTTSPERLGEWEQHVDRVTKRAEHSPWDRGYVDERIAKMRYALILEHEGEAQAADYVQAHIHFPKMRSLAIRTAMERERYDEAIRLAREGEEWAENAGQRGLVREWKQSRFDAFTRGGELTNQRSLGLELVLGGDYAYYPLVKKTYAPSEWTPVYEFLVRQFEAGGAAWSVYAQILIDERDSNRLLAYVSREPSLVEQYHQHLVSEHLTEVTALFLTHIRKSAERANNRGGYRDVCRIIRMLYKAGGTGEARKIAQELLETYPRKPAFRDELMSLWL
;
A
#
# COMPACT_ATOMS: atom_id res chain seq x y z
N MET A 1 6.32 -0.13 -23.32
CA MET A 1 6.26 0.77 -22.13
C MET A 1 7.70 1.13 -21.76
N ARG A 2 8.04 2.35 -21.30
CA ARG A 2 9.44 2.66 -20.92
C ARG A 2 9.70 2.34 -19.45
N LEU A 3 10.82 1.70 -19.15
CA LEU A 3 11.23 1.30 -17.80
C LEU A 3 11.27 2.50 -16.83
N SER A 4 11.63 3.69 -17.30
CA SER A 4 11.71 4.91 -16.49
C SER A 4 10.36 5.53 -16.12
N THR A 5 9.26 5.14 -16.79
CA THR A 5 7.92 5.73 -16.58
C THR A 5 6.86 4.70 -16.21
N VAL A 6 7.14 3.40 -16.41
CA VAL A 6 6.19 2.30 -16.14
C VAL A 6 5.58 2.39 -14.74
N LEU A 7 6.39 2.73 -13.72
CA LEU A 7 5.94 2.81 -12.33
C LEU A 7 4.95 3.96 -12.06
N ASN A 8 4.90 4.98 -12.92
CA ASN A 8 3.98 6.12 -12.75
C ASN A 8 2.56 5.80 -13.23
N ASP A 9 2.42 4.76 -14.05
CA ASP A 9 1.14 4.32 -14.64
C ASP A 9 0.54 3.12 -13.88
N ILE A 10 1.21 2.67 -12.80
CA ILE A 10 0.77 1.57 -11.93
C ILE A 10 -0.07 2.12 -10.79
N ASP A 11 -1.13 1.40 -10.44
CA ASP A 11 -1.97 1.72 -9.29
C ASP A 11 -1.13 1.83 -7.99
N ALA A 12 -1.45 2.84 -7.18
CA ALA A 12 -0.64 3.18 -6.00
C ALA A 12 -0.55 2.02 -5.00
N ASP A 13 -1.63 1.25 -4.83
CA ASP A 13 -1.69 0.12 -3.91
C ASP A 13 -0.87 -1.07 -4.46
N VAL A 14 -0.84 -1.26 -5.78
CA VAL A 14 0.00 -2.28 -6.42
C VAL A 14 1.48 -1.91 -6.33
N LEU A 15 1.80 -0.63 -6.50
CA LEU A 15 3.17 -0.11 -6.39
C LEU A 15 3.72 -0.24 -4.96
N GLU A 16 2.91 0.10 -3.96
CA GLU A 16 3.28 -0.04 -2.53
C GLU A 16 3.53 -1.50 -2.16
N ARG A 17 2.63 -2.42 -2.52
CA ARG A 17 2.82 -3.86 -2.29
C ARG A 17 4.07 -4.41 -2.98
N GLY A 18 4.38 -3.94 -4.20
CA GLY A 18 5.60 -4.35 -4.90
C GLY A 18 6.88 -3.85 -4.22
N ARG A 19 6.85 -2.65 -3.62
CA ARG A 19 7.94 -2.13 -2.78
C ARG A 19 8.12 -2.98 -1.52
N ASP A 20 7.04 -3.35 -0.86
CA ASP A 20 7.10 -4.20 0.34
C ASP A 20 7.74 -5.56 0.03
N TYR A 21 7.42 -6.18 -1.10
CA TYR A 21 8.03 -7.44 -1.54
C TYR A 21 9.53 -7.33 -1.77
N LEU A 22 9.98 -6.20 -2.32
CA LEU A 22 11.41 -5.92 -2.47
C LEU A 22 12.09 -5.71 -1.11
N LEU A 23 11.48 -4.92 -0.21
CA LEU A 23 12.01 -4.62 1.12
C LEU A 23 12.08 -5.86 2.03
N ASP A 24 11.09 -6.74 1.93
CA ASP A 24 11.00 -8.01 2.65
C ASP A 24 11.98 -9.08 2.13
N GLY A 25 12.72 -8.79 1.05
CA GLY A 25 13.68 -9.73 0.47
C GLY A 25 13.00 -10.94 -0.18
N ARG A 26 11.79 -10.78 -0.72
CA ARG A 26 11.02 -11.87 -1.31
C ARG A 26 11.47 -12.28 -2.71
N ILE A 27 12.36 -11.51 -3.34
CA ILE A 27 13.01 -11.90 -4.60
C ILE A 27 14.12 -12.90 -4.26
N LEU A 28 13.81 -14.18 -4.40
CA LEU A 28 14.71 -15.28 -4.04
C LEU A 28 15.84 -15.45 -5.04
N SER A 29 15.58 -15.14 -6.32
CA SER A 29 16.58 -15.12 -7.38
C SER A 29 16.21 -14.11 -8.46
N LEU A 30 17.22 -13.56 -9.11
CA LEU A 30 17.10 -12.68 -10.27
C LEU A 30 18.30 -12.95 -11.17
N GLU A 31 18.06 -13.56 -12.32
CA GLU A 31 19.06 -13.87 -13.34
C GLU A 31 18.82 -12.99 -14.56
N GLN A 32 19.91 -12.48 -15.13
CA GLN A 32 19.87 -11.74 -16.39
C GLN A 32 20.50 -12.60 -17.48
N ALA A 33 19.70 -12.99 -18.48
CA ALA A 33 20.15 -13.73 -19.64
C ALA A 33 20.72 -12.80 -20.73
N GLU A 34 21.42 -13.37 -21.72
CA GLU A 34 21.86 -12.64 -22.91
C GLU A 34 20.64 -12.07 -23.66
N ASN A 35 20.72 -10.80 -24.10
CA ASN A 35 19.68 -10.02 -24.78
C ASN A 35 18.65 -9.28 -23.90
N GLY A 36 18.96 -9.00 -22.63
CA GLY A 36 18.12 -8.10 -21.80
C GLY A 36 16.87 -8.75 -21.20
N VAL A 37 16.84 -10.08 -21.17
CA VAL A 37 15.80 -10.87 -20.49
C VAL A 37 16.21 -11.07 -19.03
N TYR A 38 15.27 -10.85 -18.12
CA TYR A 38 15.40 -11.08 -16.69
C TYR A 38 14.40 -12.16 -16.28
N ASP A 39 14.91 -13.19 -15.61
CA ASP A 39 14.11 -14.25 -15.02
C ASP A 39 14.26 -14.17 -13.50
N ALA A 40 13.15 -14.07 -12.78
CA ALA A 40 13.15 -13.93 -11.33
C ALA A 40 12.19 -14.92 -10.66
N VAL A 41 12.53 -15.33 -9.45
CA VAL A 41 11.63 -16.08 -8.58
C VAL A 41 11.28 -15.21 -7.39
N VAL A 42 9.98 -14.93 -7.25
CA VAL A 42 9.44 -14.07 -6.20
C VAL A 42 8.56 -14.91 -5.27
N LYS A 43 8.87 -14.89 -3.98
CA LYS A 43 8.07 -15.55 -2.94
C LYS A 43 6.84 -14.71 -2.61
N GLY A 44 5.66 -15.15 -3.04
CA GLY A 44 4.37 -14.64 -2.61
C GLY A 44 3.64 -15.65 -1.74
N TYR A 45 2.37 -15.89 -2.06
CA TYR A 45 1.58 -17.02 -1.55
C TYR A 45 2.13 -18.38 -2.05
N ASP A 46 2.69 -18.41 -3.25
CA ASP A 46 3.51 -19.50 -3.80
C ASP A 46 4.81 -18.88 -4.38
N LEU A 47 5.68 -19.69 -4.99
CA LEU A 47 6.82 -19.22 -5.77
C LEU A 47 6.38 -18.84 -7.17
N TYR A 48 6.35 -17.54 -7.44
CA TYR A 48 5.97 -17.01 -8.74
C TYR A 48 7.19 -16.75 -9.62
N SER A 49 7.12 -17.17 -10.88
CA SER A 49 8.11 -16.85 -11.89
C SER A 49 7.74 -15.55 -12.60
N VAL A 50 8.69 -14.61 -12.62
CA VAL A 50 8.53 -13.31 -13.27
C VAL A 50 9.56 -13.21 -14.39
N LYS A 51 9.09 -12.92 -15.59
CA LYS A 51 9.92 -12.72 -16.77
C LYS A 51 9.77 -11.31 -17.30
N ILE A 52 10.89 -10.63 -17.52
CA ILE A 52 10.91 -9.27 -18.04
C ILE A 52 11.91 -9.18 -19.19
N GLN A 53 11.47 -8.77 -20.38
CA GLN A 53 12.37 -8.48 -21.49
C GLN A 53 12.48 -6.97 -21.72
N ILE A 54 13.71 -6.46 -21.64
CA ILE A 54 14.04 -5.05 -21.90
C ILE A 54 14.84 -4.96 -23.21
N GLY A 55 14.32 -4.19 -24.15
CA GLY A 55 14.91 -3.91 -25.45
C GLY A 55 15.91 -2.74 -25.45
N GLU A 56 16.32 -2.32 -26.66
CA GLU A 56 17.14 -1.11 -26.83
C GLU A 56 16.35 0.14 -26.37
N GLU A 57 17.03 1.12 -25.76
CA GLU A 57 16.44 2.34 -25.18
C GLU A 57 15.48 2.13 -23.97
N ASP A 58 15.70 1.10 -23.15
CA ASP A 58 14.92 0.82 -21.91
C ASP A 58 13.41 0.60 -22.14
N GLU A 59 13.04 0.08 -23.32
CA GLU A 59 11.67 -0.32 -23.62
C GLU A 59 11.38 -1.73 -23.07
N ILE A 60 10.32 -1.87 -22.27
CA ILE A 60 9.78 -3.16 -21.84
C ILE A 60 9.04 -3.79 -23.03
N LEU A 61 9.60 -4.89 -23.54
CA LEU A 61 9.09 -5.67 -24.66
C LEU A 61 8.16 -6.80 -24.19
N GLU A 62 8.46 -7.39 -23.02
CA GLU A 62 7.71 -8.49 -22.40
C GLU A 62 7.71 -8.30 -20.88
N LEU A 63 6.56 -8.52 -20.25
CA LEU A 63 6.37 -8.47 -18.80
C LEU A 63 5.31 -9.52 -18.47
N GLU A 64 5.74 -10.62 -17.88
CA GLU A 64 4.88 -11.76 -17.57
C GLU A 64 5.17 -12.28 -16.17
N CYS A 65 4.10 -12.69 -15.50
CA CYS A 65 4.14 -13.36 -14.21
C CYS A 65 3.08 -14.46 -14.20
N ASP A 66 3.43 -15.62 -13.65
CA ASP A 66 2.52 -16.77 -13.52
C ASP A 66 1.54 -16.64 -12.33
N CYS A 67 1.49 -15.48 -11.68
CA CYS A 67 0.57 -15.26 -10.56
C CYS A 67 -0.88 -15.04 -11.05
N PRO A 68 -1.89 -15.50 -10.28
CA PRO A 68 -3.31 -15.48 -10.68
C PRO A 68 -3.97 -14.08 -10.61
N TYR A 69 -3.19 -13.00 -10.67
CA TYR A 69 -3.68 -11.62 -10.52
C TYR A 69 -4.27 -11.07 -11.82
N ASP A 70 -5.53 -10.60 -11.82
CA ASP A 70 -6.24 -10.08 -13.01
C ASP A 70 -6.87 -8.68 -12.83
N TYR A 71 -6.50 -7.94 -11.76
CA TYR A 71 -7.05 -6.59 -11.50
C TYR A 71 -6.29 -5.45 -12.22
N GLY A 72 -5.32 -5.78 -13.06
CA GLY A 72 -4.52 -4.80 -13.79
C GLY A 72 -3.42 -5.45 -14.63
N PRO A 73 -2.78 -4.68 -15.52
CA PRO A 73 -1.78 -5.21 -16.47
C PRO A 73 -0.43 -5.57 -15.83
N ILE A 74 -0.20 -5.16 -14.58
CA ILE A 74 1.06 -5.40 -13.86
C ILE A 74 0.74 -5.81 -12.43
N CYS A 75 1.31 -6.93 -11.97
CA CYS A 75 1.14 -7.44 -10.62
C CYS A 75 2.25 -6.96 -9.65
N LYS A 76 2.02 -7.13 -8.35
CA LYS A 76 2.99 -6.78 -7.30
C LYS A 76 4.36 -7.49 -7.42
N HIS A 77 4.39 -8.72 -7.97
CA HIS A 77 5.65 -9.47 -8.16
C HIS A 77 6.50 -8.86 -9.28
N GLU A 78 5.87 -8.48 -10.38
CA GLU A 78 6.50 -7.77 -11.50
C GLU A 78 7.04 -6.43 -11.06
N VAL A 79 6.26 -5.68 -10.26
CA VAL A 79 6.70 -4.41 -9.67
C VAL A 79 7.94 -4.62 -8.80
N ALA A 80 7.98 -5.63 -7.94
CA ALA A 80 9.13 -5.90 -7.07
C ALA A 80 10.41 -6.14 -7.90
N VAL A 81 10.32 -6.90 -8.99
CA VAL A 81 11.44 -7.18 -9.90
C VAL A 81 11.83 -5.95 -10.71
N LEU A 82 10.87 -5.18 -11.23
CA LEU A 82 11.13 -3.91 -11.93
C LEU A 82 11.85 -2.89 -11.03
N LEU A 83 11.39 -2.73 -9.79
CA LEU A 83 12.04 -1.88 -8.78
C LEU A 83 13.46 -2.36 -8.45
N ARG A 84 13.66 -3.68 -8.38
CA ARG A 84 14.99 -4.28 -8.19
C ARG A 84 15.93 -3.98 -9.35
N ILE A 85 15.44 -4.00 -10.59
CA ILE A 85 16.22 -3.67 -11.80
C ILE A 85 16.52 -2.16 -11.86
N LEU A 86 15.57 -1.31 -11.47
CA LEU A 86 15.67 0.16 -11.50
C LEU A 86 16.60 0.76 -10.43
N GLY A 87 17.14 -0.04 -9.51
CA GLY A 87 18.24 0.37 -8.64
C GLY A 87 17.85 1.15 -7.38
N GLU A 88 16.60 1.05 -6.90
CA GLU A 88 16.25 1.46 -5.52
C GLU A 88 17.01 0.55 -4.53
N SER A 89 18.23 0.93 -4.16
CA SER A 89 19.20 0.05 -3.49
C SER A 89 19.17 0.18 -1.97
N SER A 90 18.95 -0.93 -1.25
CA SER A 90 19.84 -1.35 -0.16
C SER A 90 19.67 -2.83 0.24
N LEU A 91 20.18 -3.77 -0.56
CA LEU A 91 20.73 -5.06 -0.10
C LEU A 91 21.82 -5.55 -1.08
N PRO A 92 22.81 -6.33 -0.61
CA PRO A 92 24.10 -6.57 -1.30
C PRO A 92 23.98 -7.20 -2.69
N GLN A 93 25.02 -7.01 -3.51
CA GLN A 93 25.08 -7.51 -4.88
C GLN A 93 25.15 -9.06 -4.94
N PRO A 94 24.59 -9.70 -5.99
CA PRO A 94 24.48 -11.17 -6.13
C PRO A 94 25.80 -11.96 -6.12
N ASP A 95 26.94 -11.31 -6.23
CA ASP A 95 28.25 -11.97 -6.28
C ASP A 95 28.92 -12.16 -4.89
N GLU A 96 28.43 -11.51 -3.83
CA GLU A 96 29.02 -11.65 -2.48
C GLU A 96 28.34 -12.74 -1.62
N MET A 97 27.16 -13.22 -2.00
CA MET A 97 26.48 -14.34 -1.29
C MET A 97 26.95 -15.73 -1.74
N ARG A 98 27.77 -15.82 -2.81
CA ARG A 98 28.37 -17.09 -3.26
C ARG A 98 29.46 -17.60 -2.30
N ARG A 99 30.05 -16.76 -1.44
CA ARG A 99 31.19 -17.16 -0.59
C ARG A 99 30.84 -17.69 0.80
N GLU A 100 29.58 -17.56 1.25
CA GLU A 100 29.12 -18.19 2.51
C GLU A 100 28.27 -19.46 2.27
N LEU A 101 27.93 -19.76 1.01
CA LEU A 101 27.30 -21.03 0.60
C LEU A 101 28.31 -22.11 0.17
N ASP A 102 29.55 -21.74 -0.14
CA ASP A 102 30.65 -22.70 -0.40
C ASP A 102 31.12 -23.46 0.87
N GLY A 103 30.49 -23.19 2.03
CA GLY A 103 30.82 -23.81 3.32
C GLY A 103 29.68 -24.54 4.03
N TYR A 104 28.43 -24.45 3.57
CA TYR A 104 27.30 -25.11 4.24
C TYR A 104 26.80 -26.30 3.42
N ASN A 105 27.38 -27.47 3.69
CA ASN A 105 26.86 -28.75 3.24
C ASN A 105 25.59 -29.11 4.02
N GLY A 106 24.42 -28.75 3.49
CA GLY A 106 23.19 -29.49 3.75
C GLY A 106 23.27 -30.89 3.11
N PRO A 107 22.51 -31.90 3.58
CA PRO A 107 22.96 -33.29 3.57
C PRO A 107 23.25 -33.93 2.20
N ASN A 108 22.77 -33.38 1.08
CA ASN A 108 22.87 -34.04 -0.24
C ASN A 108 23.15 -33.11 -1.46
N GLY A 109 23.75 -31.93 -1.27
CA GLY A 109 24.43 -31.16 -2.35
C GLY A 109 23.83 -31.15 -3.78
N SER A 110 22.54 -30.81 -3.95
CA SER A 110 21.87 -30.83 -5.27
C SER A 110 21.32 -29.44 -5.67
N THR A 111 21.33 -29.13 -6.97
CA THR A 111 20.82 -27.86 -7.56
C THR A 111 19.31 -27.96 -7.89
N TYR A 112 18.63 -26.84 -8.18
CA TYR A 112 17.19 -26.78 -8.48
C TYR A 112 16.75 -27.69 -9.65
N ASP A 113 17.59 -27.83 -10.67
CA ASP A 113 17.37 -28.76 -11.80
C ASP A 113 17.47 -30.24 -11.34
N THR A 114 18.23 -30.48 -10.26
CA THR A 114 18.34 -31.80 -9.63
C THR A 114 17.14 -32.08 -8.71
N MET A 115 16.54 -31.07 -8.08
CA MET A 115 15.34 -31.22 -7.23
C MET A 115 14.09 -31.57 -8.04
N ARG A 116 13.87 -30.91 -9.17
CA ARG A 116 12.75 -31.23 -10.10
C ARG A 116 12.89 -32.63 -10.71
N GLN A 117 14.13 -33.05 -11.02
CA GLN A 117 14.41 -34.44 -11.41
C GLN A 117 14.16 -35.41 -10.25
N THR A 118 14.58 -35.10 -9.03
CA THR A 118 14.35 -35.98 -7.87
C THR A 118 12.87 -36.10 -7.49
N GLU A 119 12.08 -35.05 -7.67
CA GLU A 119 10.64 -35.06 -7.42
C GLU A 119 9.89 -35.87 -8.48
N ALA A 120 10.23 -35.69 -9.77
CA ALA A 120 9.69 -36.48 -10.86
C ALA A 120 10.12 -37.98 -10.79
N ASP A 121 11.35 -38.25 -10.32
CA ASP A 121 11.84 -39.61 -10.11
C ASP A 121 11.19 -40.26 -8.88
N LEU A 122 10.98 -39.50 -7.80
CA LEU A 122 10.25 -39.97 -6.62
C LEU A 122 8.78 -40.25 -6.97
N GLN A 123 8.13 -39.37 -7.72
CA GLN A 123 6.76 -39.58 -8.20
C GLN A 123 6.65 -40.89 -8.99
N LYS A 124 7.55 -41.14 -9.94
CA LYS A 124 7.58 -42.42 -10.69
C LYS A 124 7.80 -43.63 -9.79
N LEU A 125 8.66 -43.51 -8.78
CA LEU A 125 8.91 -44.58 -7.82
C LEU A 125 7.64 -44.88 -7.00
N LEU A 126 6.94 -43.85 -6.54
CA LEU A 126 5.68 -43.99 -5.79
C LEU A 126 4.57 -44.56 -6.69
N GLU A 127 4.41 -44.08 -7.91
CA GLU A 127 3.45 -44.58 -8.90
C GLU A 127 3.68 -46.06 -9.27
N SER A 128 4.93 -46.53 -9.18
CA SER A 128 5.29 -47.92 -9.42
C SER A 128 4.99 -48.86 -8.24
N GLN A 129 4.66 -48.33 -7.06
CA GLN A 129 4.32 -49.15 -5.89
C GLN A 129 2.85 -49.57 -5.88
N ALA A 130 2.56 -50.68 -5.20
CA ALA A 130 1.20 -51.09 -4.93
C ALA A 130 0.55 -50.15 -3.90
N LYS A 131 -0.75 -49.91 -4.03
CA LYS A 131 -1.54 -49.06 -3.13
C LYS A 131 -1.34 -49.43 -1.64
N ASP A 132 -1.32 -50.72 -1.32
CA ASP A 132 -1.15 -51.18 0.07
C ASP A 132 0.23 -50.82 0.62
N SER A 133 1.28 -50.87 -0.20
CA SER A 133 2.64 -50.49 0.19
C SER A 133 2.80 -48.97 0.39
N LEU A 134 2.07 -48.17 -0.38
CA LEU A 134 2.01 -46.72 -0.18
C LEU A 134 1.26 -46.36 1.12
N ILE A 135 0.17 -47.07 1.42
CA ILE A 135 -0.57 -46.91 2.68
C ILE A 135 0.33 -47.29 3.87
N ASP A 136 1.04 -48.41 3.81
CA ASP A 136 1.97 -48.82 4.87
C ASP A 136 3.10 -47.79 5.08
N LEU A 137 3.63 -47.21 3.99
CA LEU A 137 4.61 -46.14 4.06
C LEU A 137 4.04 -44.90 4.77
N LEU A 138 2.84 -44.45 4.39
CA LEU A 138 2.18 -43.30 5.01
C LEU A 138 1.88 -43.54 6.50
N LEU A 139 1.44 -44.74 6.87
CA LEU A 139 1.22 -45.12 8.27
C LEU A 139 2.52 -45.17 9.08
N SER A 140 3.62 -45.61 8.48
CA SER A 140 4.93 -45.59 9.15
C SER A 140 5.41 -44.16 9.41
N LEU A 141 5.24 -43.25 8.44
CA LEU A 141 5.60 -41.85 8.58
C LEU A 141 4.72 -41.12 9.61
N ALA A 142 3.42 -41.42 9.63
CA ALA A 142 2.49 -40.91 10.64
C ALA A 142 2.87 -41.35 12.06
N SER A 143 3.34 -42.59 12.23
CA SER A 143 3.76 -43.11 13.54
C SER A 143 5.02 -42.42 14.08
N ASP A 144 5.90 -41.96 13.20
CA ASP A 144 7.18 -41.37 13.59
C ASP A 144 7.09 -39.84 13.78
N PHE A 145 6.11 -39.18 13.14
CA PHE A 145 5.96 -37.72 13.14
C PHE A 145 4.50 -37.30 13.36
N PRO A 146 4.13 -36.80 14.55
CA PRO A 146 2.74 -36.40 14.88
C PRO A 146 2.14 -35.34 13.93
N LEU A 147 2.96 -34.41 13.42
CA LEU A 147 2.52 -33.41 12.43
C LEU A 147 2.16 -34.03 11.07
N VAL A 148 2.87 -35.10 10.67
CA VAL A 148 2.61 -35.83 9.41
C VAL A 148 1.36 -36.68 9.54
N GLU A 149 1.11 -37.28 10.72
CA GLU A 149 -0.16 -37.94 11.00
C GLU A 149 -1.34 -36.97 10.85
N GLN A 150 -1.23 -35.76 11.41
CA GLN A 150 -2.26 -34.73 11.32
C GLN A 150 -2.50 -34.32 9.87
N GLN A 151 -1.44 -34.09 9.08
CA GLN A 151 -1.54 -33.78 7.64
C GLN A 151 -2.19 -34.89 6.81
N ILE A 152 -1.82 -36.16 7.06
CA ILE A 152 -2.40 -37.30 6.34
C ILE A 152 -3.88 -37.42 6.66
N ARG A 153 -4.29 -37.29 7.93
CA ARG A 153 -5.70 -37.32 8.35
C ARG A 153 -6.51 -36.24 7.64
N LEU A 154 -5.99 -35.01 7.60
CA LEU A 154 -6.62 -33.88 6.93
C LEU A 154 -6.79 -34.11 5.42
N TYR A 155 -5.86 -34.81 4.77
CA TYR A 155 -5.91 -35.09 3.33
C TYR A 155 -6.86 -36.24 2.95
N VAL A 156 -7.08 -37.22 3.83
CA VAL A 156 -7.87 -38.44 3.53
C VAL A 156 -9.30 -38.41 4.07
N SER A 157 -9.65 -37.46 4.94
CA SER A 157 -11.00 -37.30 5.46
C SER A 157 -11.95 -36.74 4.39
N THR A 158 -12.65 -37.61 3.66
CA THR A 158 -13.82 -37.23 2.85
C THR A 158 -15.12 -37.50 3.60
N ALA A 159 -15.98 -36.47 3.68
CA ALA A 159 -17.40 -36.47 4.09
C ALA A 159 -17.74 -36.19 5.56
N ASP A 160 -17.41 -34.97 6.01
CA ASP A 160 -18.29 -34.03 6.73
C ASP A 160 -17.62 -32.64 6.67
N VAL A 161 -18.12 -31.74 5.82
CA VAL A 161 -17.48 -30.41 5.61
C VAL A 161 -17.45 -29.62 6.92
N ASP A 162 -18.45 -29.82 7.79
CA ASP A 162 -18.49 -29.17 9.10
C ASP A 162 -17.37 -29.69 10.02
N ALA A 163 -17.09 -30.99 9.98
CA ALA A 163 -15.99 -31.58 10.74
C ALA A 163 -14.62 -31.10 10.23
N GLU A 164 -14.44 -31.01 8.91
CA GLU A 164 -13.20 -30.47 8.34
C GLU A 164 -12.98 -29.00 8.72
N VAL A 165 -14.04 -28.20 8.70
CA VAL A 165 -13.96 -26.78 9.08
C VAL A 165 -13.57 -26.64 10.56
N GLU A 166 -14.10 -27.48 11.46
CA GLU A 166 -13.64 -27.50 12.86
C GLU A 166 -12.17 -27.94 12.98
N GLU A 167 -11.73 -28.95 12.23
CA GLU A 167 -10.31 -29.33 12.20
C GLU A 167 -9.41 -28.18 11.72
N CYS A 168 -9.87 -27.40 10.74
CA CYS A 168 -9.18 -26.19 10.27
C CYS A 168 -9.07 -25.15 11.39
N ARG A 169 -10.17 -24.87 12.12
CA ARG A 169 -10.16 -23.95 13.27
C ARG A 169 -9.18 -24.41 14.35
N GLU A 170 -9.21 -25.69 14.73
CA GLU A 170 -8.29 -26.25 15.72
C GLU A 170 -6.83 -26.13 15.29
N TYR A 171 -6.54 -26.38 14.00
CA TYR A 171 -5.20 -26.24 13.45
C TYR A 171 -4.70 -24.78 13.54
N ILE A 172 -5.52 -23.80 13.15
CA ILE A 172 -5.17 -22.37 13.25
C ILE A 172 -4.91 -21.99 14.71
N ARG A 173 -5.81 -22.36 15.62
CA ARG A 173 -5.68 -22.08 17.06
C ARG A 173 -4.40 -22.67 17.65
N SER A 174 -3.99 -23.85 17.20
CA SER A 174 -2.75 -24.48 17.69
C SER A 174 -1.50 -23.63 17.42
N TYR A 175 -1.43 -22.95 16.26
CA TYR A 175 -0.34 -22.02 15.93
C TYR A 175 -0.44 -20.74 16.76
N ILE A 176 -1.65 -20.19 16.91
CA ILE A 176 -1.88 -19.00 17.74
C ILE A 176 -1.44 -19.26 19.18
N ASP A 177 -1.91 -20.36 19.77
CA ASP A 177 -1.64 -20.70 21.17
C ASP A 177 -0.16 -21.02 21.42
N ALA A 178 0.55 -21.59 20.42
CA ALA A 178 1.99 -21.80 20.49
C ALA A 178 2.81 -20.49 20.55
N HIS A 179 2.23 -19.39 20.08
CA HIS A 179 2.87 -18.07 19.98
C HIS A 179 2.25 -17.00 20.89
N ALA A 180 1.20 -17.36 21.62
CA ALA A 180 0.56 -16.52 22.63
C ALA A 180 1.26 -16.63 23.99
N ASP A 181 1.13 -15.58 24.80
CA ASP A 181 1.55 -15.60 26.20
C ASP A 181 0.54 -16.36 27.10
N ARG A 182 0.82 -16.42 28.40
CA ARG A 182 -0.07 -17.10 29.38
C ARG A 182 -1.48 -16.49 29.47
N GLY A 183 -1.66 -15.27 29.00
CA GLY A 183 -2.95 -14.58 28.92
C GLY A 183 -3.65 -14.75 27.58
N GLY A 184 -3.07 -15.49 26.63
CA GLY A 184 -3.60 -15.66 25.28
C GLY A 184 -3.33 -14.48 24.35
N TYR A 185 -2.41 -13.58 24.73
CA TYR A 185 -2.06 -12.41 23.93
C TYR A 185 -0.86 -12.69 23.01
N VAL A 186 -0.96 -12.29 21.75
CA VAL A 186 0.12 -12.43 20.76
C VAL A 186 0.84 -11.09 20.56
N SER A 187 2.12 -11.05 20.92
CA SER A 187 2.93 -9.82 20.79
C SER A 187 3.32 -9.55 19.33
N TYR A 188 3.62 -8.28 19.02
CA TYR A 188 4.04 -7.81 17.68
C TYR A 188 5.09 -8.70 17.01
N ARG A 189 6.06 -9.19 17.78
CA ARG A 189 7.18 -10.00 17.27
C ARG A 189 6.80 -11.44 16.94
N SER A 190 5.67 -11.90 17.46
CA SER A 190 5.16 -13.27 17.33
C SER A 190 3.99 -13.35 16.36
N THR A 191 3.37 -12.22 15.99
CA THR A 191 2.15 -12.17 15.17
C THR A 191 2.37 -12.87 13.82
N SER A 192 3.50 -12.60 13.15
CA SER A 192 3.83 -13.23 11.85
C SER A 192 3.92 -14.77 11.90
N GLN A 193 4.36 -15.33 13.03
CA GLN A 193 4.44 -16.78 13.22
C GLN A 193 3.10 -17.37 13.66
N ALA A 194 2.34 -16.64 14.48
CA ALA A 194 1.02 -17.06 14.95
C ALA A 194 0.02 -17.28 13.80
N VAL A 195 0.11 -16.48 12.74
CA VAL A 195 -0.80 -16.58 11.59
C VAL A 195 -0.44 -17.68 10.59
N GLN A 196 0.71 -18.36 10.72
CA GLN A 196 1.15 -19.38 9.75
C GLN A 196 0.15 -20.54 9.65
N GLY A 197 -0.51 -20.91 10.75
CA GLY A 197 -1.59 -21.89 10.73
C GLY A 197 -2.73 -21.49 9.78
N ALA A 198 -3.08 -20.20 9.73
CA ALA A 198 -4.12 -19.68 8.86
C ALA A 198 -3.70 -19.69 7.39
N TYR A 199 -2.44 -19.38 7.07
CA TYR A 199 -1.93 -19.47 5.70
C TYR A 199 -1.98 -20.91 5.15
N HIS A 200 -1.59 -21.91 5.94
CA HIS A 200 -1.71 -23.31 5.52
C HIS A 200 -3.16 -23.75 5.28
N ILE A 201 -4.11 -23.27 6.08
CA ILE A 201 -5.53 -23.56 5.85
C ILE A 201 -6.05 -22.81 4.61
N ALA A 202 -5.56 -21.60 4.36
CA ALA A 202 -5.90 -20.87 3.14
C ALA A 202 -5.45 -21.60 1.86
N GLU A 203 -4.30 -22.29 1.87
CA GLU A 203 -3.87 -23.22 0.80
C GLU A 203 -4.89 -24.33 0.53
N ARG A 204 -5.51 -24.87 1.57
CA ARG A 204 -6.57 -25.87 1.40
C ARG A 204 -7.84 -25.26 0.79
N ALA A 205 -8.21 -24.05 1.20
CA ALA A 205 -9.33 -23.34 0.58
C ALA A 205 -9.07 -23.08 -0.91
N GLN A 206 -7.82 -22.75 -1.26
CA GLN A 206 -7.40 -22.52 -2.64
C GLN A 206 -7.48 -23.79 -3.50
N HIS A 207 -7.00 -24.93 -3.00
CA HIS A 207 -7.15 -26.20 -3.72
C HIS A 207 -8.62 -26.61 -3.88
N ALA A 208 -9.45 -26.43 -2.86
CA ALA A 208 -10.89 -26.68 -2.97
C ALA A 208 -11.53 -25.77 -4.04
N PHE A 209 -11.08 -24.53 -4.17
CA PHE A 209 -11.53 -23.62 -5.23
C PHE A 209 -11.11 -24.11 -6.62
N GLU A 210 -9.85 -24.53 -6.79
CA GLU A 210 -9.30 -25.07 -8.04
C GLU A 210 -10.00 -26.36 -8.50
N ASP A 211 -10.41 -27.19 -7.55
CA ASP A 211 -11.18 -28.41 -7.78
C ASP A 211 -12.67 -28.15 -8.07
N GLY A 212 -13.12 -26.89 -8.02
CA GLY A 212 -14.51 -26.49 -8.23
C GLY A 212 -15.43 -26.77 -7.04
N GLU A 213 -14.89 -27.07 -5.87
CA GLU A 213 -15.62 -27.31 -4.62
C GLU A 213 -15.92 -25.98 -3.90
N TYR A 214 -16.64 -25.07 -4.57
CA TYR A 214 -16.80 -23.68 -4.15
C TYR A 214 -17.40 -23.49 -2.74
N VAL A 215 -18.41 -24.30 -2.38
CA VAL A 215 -19.02 -24.23 -1.04
C VAL A 215 -18.02 -24.62 0.05
N ARG A 216 -17.19 -25.65 -0.20
CA ARG A 216 -16.15 -26.07 0.75
C ARG A 216 -15.06 -25.01 0.86
N ALA A 217 -14.58 -24.48 -0.27
CA ALA A 217 -13.61 -23.39 -0.30
C ALA A 217 -14.08 -22.16 0.47
N LEU A 218 -15.38 -21.82 0.35
CA LEU A 218 -16.00 -20.72 1.06
C LEU A 218 -16.01 -20.95 2.58
N LEU A 219 -16.46 -22.13 3.02
CA LEU A 219 -16.54 -22.46 4.45
C LEU A 219 -15.15 -22.53 5.11
N ILE A 220 -14.14 -23.04 4.41
CA ILE A 220 -12.76 -22.99 4.91
C ILE A 220 -12.26 -21.54 5.00
N SER A 221 -12.56 -20.70 4.00
CA SER A 221 -12.19 -19.28 4.02
C SER A 221 -12.86 -18.52 5.18
N PHE A 222 -14.12 -18.81 5.48
CA PHE A 222 -14.82 -18.28 6.66
C PHE A 222 -14.13 -18.70 7.96
N SER A 223 -13.72 -19.98 8.07
CA SER A 223 -12.99 -20.46 9.25
C SER A 223 -11.70 -19.69 9.50
N VAL A 224 -10.96 -19.36 8.44
CA VAL A 224 -9.75 -18.54 8.51
C VAL A 224 -10.10 -17.13 9.01
N MET A 225 -11.07 -16.48 8.35
CA MET A 225 -11.50 -15.14 8.70
C MET A 225 -11.97 -15.06 10.16
N GLU A 226 -12.80 -15.99 10.62
CA GLU A 226 -13.33 -16.04 11.98
C GLU A 226 -12.22 -16.15 13.05
N GLU A 227 -11.24 -17.04 12.85
CA GLU A 227 -10.14 -17.21 13.80
C GLU A 227 -9.21 -15.98 13.80
N MET A 228 -9.02 -15.33 12.65
CA MET A 228 -8.26 -14.09 12.57
C MET A 228 -9.00 -12.91 13.19
N LEU A 229 -10.32 -12.82 13.07
CA LEU A 229 -11.16 -11.84 13.78
C LEU A 229 -11.01 -11.98 15.30
N ASP A 230 -11.01 -13.22 15.80
CA ASP A 230 -10.79 -13.50 17.22
C ASP A 230 -9.36 -13.15 17.65
N LEU A 231 -8.37 -13.41 16.80
CA LEU A 231 -6.97 -13.05 17.04
C LEU A 231 -6.78 -11.52 17.08
N MET A 232 -7.47 -10.77 16.22
CA MET A 232 -7.37 -9.32 16.11
C MET A 232 -7.67 -8.61 17.45
N GLN A 233 -8.55 -9.20 18.27
CA GLN A 233 -8.88 -8.67 19.60
C GLN A 233 -7.80 -8.90 20.67
N ARG A 234 -6.83 -9.76 20.39
CA ARG A 234 -5.81 -10.23 21.35
C ARG A 234 -4.40 -10.28 20.77
N ALA A 235 -4.13 -9.55 19.70
CA ALA A 235 -2.82 -9.43 19.08
C ALA A 235 -2.39 -7.97 18.94
N ASP A 236 -1.08 -7.73 18.97
CA ASP A 236 -0.51 -6.49 18.42
C ASP A 236 -0.35 -6.66 16.91
N ASP A 237 -1.36 -6.21 16.16
CA ASP A 237 -1.34 -6.24 14.71
C ASP A 237 -0.84 -4.93 14.08
N SER A 238 0.02 -4.17 14.78
CA SER A 238 0.62 -2.96 14.18
C SER A 238 1.46 -3.24 12.93
N SER A 239 1.78 -4.51 12.65
CA SER A 239 2.43 -4.96 11.41
C SER A 239 1.46 -5.27 10.27
N GLY A 240 0.15 -5.34 10.56
CA GLY A 240 -0.89 -5.72 9.60
C GLY A 240 -0.95 -7.22 9.26
N SER A 241 -0.22 -8.07 9.98
CA SER A 241 -0.13 -9.52 9.69
C SER A 241 -1.49 -10.22 9.77
N VAL A 242 -2.31 -9.93 10.78
CA VAL A 242 -3.63 -10.54 10.96
C VAL A 242 -4.61 -9.95 9.95
N GLY A 243 -4.58 -8.63 9.75
CA GLY A 243 -5.42 -7.94 8.78
C GLY A 243 -5.20 -8.48 7.36
N MET A 244 -3.95 -8.66 6.96
CA MET A 244 -3.60 -9.25 5.65
C MET A 244 -4.22 -10.63 5.44
N VAL A 245 -4.23 -11.50 6.45
CA VAL A 245 -4.82 -12.84 6.31
C VAL A 245 -6.34 -12.78 6.12
N ILE A 246 -7.00 -11.82 6.78
CA ILE A 246 -8.44 -11.59 6.60
C ILE A 246 -8.71 -11.07 5.19
N ASP A 247 -7.93 -10.11 4.72
CA ASP A 247 -8.07 -9.56 3.38
C ASP A 247 -7.79 -10.62 2.30
N ASP A 248 -6.79 -11.49 2.49
CA ASP A 248 -6.51 -12.64 1.62
C ASP A 248 -7.66 -13.68 1.61
N ALA A 249 -8.35 -13.87 2.74
CA ALA A 249 -9.54 -14.72 2.79
C ALA A 249 -10.71 -14.07 2.03
N LEU A 250 -10.90 -12.76 2.15
CA LEU A 250 -11.92 -12.00 1.43
C LEU A 250 -11.66 -11.98 -0.09
N GLU A 251 -10.42 -11.88 -0.55
CA GLU A 251 -10.05 -11.97 -1.96
C GLU A 251 -10.42 -13.34 -2.55
N ARG A 252 -10.24 -14.42 -1.77
CA ARG A 252 -10.66 -15.77 -2.14
C ARG A 252 -12.17 -15.91 -2.20
N ILE A 253 -12.88 -15.35 -1.21
CA ILE A 253 -14.34 -15.30 -1.17
C ILE A 253 -14.88 -14.54 -2.39
N TYR A 254 -14.25 -13.43 -2.77
CA TYR A 254 -14.59 -12.69 -3.97
C TYR A 254 -14.41 -13.55 -5.23
N SER A 255 -13.28 -14.25 -5.35
CA SER A 255 -13.00 -15.16 -6.47
C SER A 255 -14.04 -16.28 -6.58
N ILE A 256 -14.47 -16.84 -5.43
CA ILE A 256 -15.57 -17.82 -5.36
C ILE A 256 -16.88 -17.21 -5.87
N SER A 257 -17.22 -15.99 -5.43
CA SER A 257 -18.41 -15.28 -5.90
C SER A 257 -18.40 -15.05 -7.41
N GLU A 258 -17.26 -14.73 -8.01
CA GLU A 258 -17.15 -14.60 -9.47
C GLU A 258 -17.30 -15.94 -10.19
N ALA A 259 -16.66 -16.99 -9.68
CA ALA A 259 -16.71 -18.32 -10.29
C ALA A 259 -18.12 -18.92 -10.29
N VAL A 260 -18.93 -18.65 -9.27
CA VAL A 260 -20.33 -19.13 -9.20
C VAL A 260 -21.34 -18.19 -9.84
N GLN A 261 -20.98 -16.95 -10.19
CA GLN A 261 -21.89 -15.95 -10.76
C GLN A 261 -22.65 -16.43 -12.02
N PRO A 262 -22.05 -17.19 -12.96
CA PRO A 262 -22.77 -17.70 -14.13
C PRO A 262 -24.05 -18.46 -13.73
N LEU A 263 -25.17 -18.14 -14.40
CA LEU A 263 -26.54 -18.53 -14.02
C LEU A 263 -26.79 -20.05 -13.83
N ASP A 264 -25.91 -20.90 -14.34
CA ASP A 264 -26.04 -22.37 -14.33
C ASP A 264 -25.28 -23.05 -13.18
N SER A 265 -24.59 -22.29 -12.31
CA SER A 265 -23.87 -22.88 -11.17
C SER A 265 -24.85 -23.47 -10.14
N PRO A 266 -24.72 -24.75 -9.75
CA PRO A 266 -25.56 -25.35 -8.72
C PRO A 266 -25.29 -24.75 -7.32
N ASP A 267 -24.11 -24.16 -7.11
CA ASP A 267 -23.67 -23.67 -5.80
C ASP A 267 -24.07 -22.23 -5.51
N LEU A 268 -24.44 -21.46 -6.54
CA LEU A 268 -24.66 -20.02 -6.42
C LEU A 268 -25.73 -19.64 -5.38
N GLY A 269 -26.79 -20.45 -5.24
CA GLY A 269 -27.83 -20.22 -4.24
C GLY A 269 -27.32 -20.45 -2.82
N MET A 270 -26.50 -21.47 -2.62
CA MET A 270 -25.90 -21.80 -1.32
C MET A 270 -24.86 -20.76 -0.92
N VAL A 271 -23.94 -20.42 -1.83
CA VAL A 271 -22.91 -19.39 -1.61
C VAL A 271 -23.54 -18.04 -1.26
N PHE A 272 -24.59 -17.63 -1.97
CA PHE A 272 -25.33 -16.40 -1.65
C PHE A 272 -25.87 -16.39 -0.22
N GLN A 273 -26.53 -17.47 0.20
CA GLN A 273 -27.09 -17.56 1.56
C GLN A 273 -25.98 -17.57 2.63
N LEU A 274 -24.90 -18.30 2.40
CA LEU A 274 -23.77 -18.37 3.31
C LEU A 274 -23.10 -17.00 3.49
N LEU A 275 -22.90 -16.23 2.42
CA LEU A 275 -22.36 -14.86 2.50
C LEU A 275 -23.24 -13.91 3.32
N LEU A 276 -24.57 -13.98 3.14
CA LEU A 276 -25.50 -13.19 3.94
C LEU A 276 -25.54 -13.62 5.41
N GLN A 277 -25.33 -14.90 5.71
CA GLN A 277 -25.27 -15.40 7.08
C GLN A 277 -23.97 -14.95 7.77
N GLU A 278 -22.85 -15.12 7.08
CA GLU A 278 -21.52 -14.78 7.59
C GLU A 278 -21.39 -13.28 7.90
N SER A 279 -21.98 -12.42 7.06
CA SER A 279 -21.98 -10.97 7.30
C SER A 279 -22.75 -10.56 8.56
N GLU A 280 -23.67 -11.40 9.06
CA GLU A 280 -24.41 -11.16 10.31
C GLU A 280 -23.63 -11.61 11.57
N LEU A 281 -22.44 -12.19 11.45
CA LEU A 281 -21.65 -12.61 12.60
C LEU A 281 -21.38 -11.44 13.56
N SER A 282 -21.55 -11.72 14.85
CA SER A 282 -21.25 -10.77 15.93
C SER A 282 -19.76 -10.46 16.04
N LYS A 283 -18.88 -11.37 15.61
CA LYS A 283 -17.43 -11.15 15.55
C LYS A 283 -17.03 -9.99 14.60
N LEU A 284 -17.88 -9.66 13.63
CA LEU A 284 -17.70 -8.52 12.73
C LEU A 284 -18.18 -7.19 13.33
N GLU A 285 -18.68 -7.16 14.57
CA GLU A 285 -18.97 -5.90 15.27
C GLU A 285 -17.69 -5.10 15.47
N GLY A 286 -17.73 -3.82 15.05
CA GLY A 286 -16.54 -2.96 15.01
C GLY A 286 -15.73 -3.07 13.71
N TRP A 287 -16.00 -4.06 12.85
CA TRP A 287 -15.29 -4.31 11.59
C TRP A 287 -16.21 -4.17 10.37
N MET A 288 -16.71 -2.95 10.14
CA MET A 288 -17.70 -2.70 9.09
C MET A 288 -17.17 -2.93 7.68
N ASP A 289 -15.87 -2.73 7.45
CA ASP A 289 -15.27 -2.92 6.12
C ASP A 289 -15.36 -4.37 5.66
N TRP A 290 -14.94 -5.31 6.50
CA TRP A 290 -15.02 -6.75 6.20
C TRP A 290 -16.47 -7.23 6.11
N ARG A 291 -17.37 -6.73 6.95
CA ARG A 291 -18.82 -7.01 6.82
C ARG A 291 -19.36 -6.54 5.46
N LEU A 292 -19.03 -5.32 5.05
CA LEU A 292 -19.48 -4.76 3.78
C LEU A 292 -18.85 -5.49 2.58
N ALA A 293 -17.64 -6.03 2.71
CA ALA A 293 -17.00 -6.85 1.67
C ALA A 293 -17.78 -8.16 1.41
N LEU A 294 -18.23 -8.85 2.47
CA LEU A 294 -19.09 -10.05 2.32
C LEU A 294 -20.43 -9.72 1.66
N ILE A 295 -21.04 -8.59 2.05
CA ILE A 295 -22.29 -8.09 1.46
C ILE A 295 -22.11 -7.73 -0.02
N GLU A 296 -20.96 -7.17 -0.40
CA GLU A 296 -20.60 -6.87 -1.78
C GLU A 296 -20.42 -8.14 -2.60
N CYS A 297 -19.79 -9.17 -2.05
CA CYS A 297 -19.69 -10.50 -2.66
C CYS A 297 -21.09 -11.11 -2.90
N ALA A 298 -21.99 -10.99 -1.92
CA ALA A 298 -23.38 -11.43 -2.06
C ALA A 298 -24.16 -10.63 -3.12
N ALA A 299 -23.89 -9.31 -3.24
CA ALA A 299 -24.52 -8.45 -4.24
C ALA A 299 -24.28 -8.95 -5.67
N ARG A 300 -23.06 -9.41 -5.98
CA ARG A 300 -22.71 -9.96 -7.31
C ARG A 300 -23.55 -11.18 -7.69
N LEU A 301 -24.09 -11.88 -6.69
CA LEU A 301 -24.92 -13.06 -6.86
C LEU A 301 -26.42 -12.72 -6.89
N THR A 302 -26.83 -11.45 -7.10
CA THR A 302 -28.25 -11.10 -7.23
C THR A 302 -28.78 -11.29 -8.67
N THR A 303 -28.47 -12.43 -9.31
CA THR A 303 -28.83 -12.67 -10.72
C THR A 303 -30.31 -12.95 -10.97
N SER A 304 -31.16 -12.93 -9.92
CA SER A 304 -32.62 -12.99 -10.03
C SER A 304 -33.31 -11.94 -9.16
N PRO A 305 -34.53 -11.48 -9.51
CA PRO A 305 -35.29 -10.51 -8.71
C PRO A 305 -35.51 -10.93 -7.26
N GLU A 306 -35.66 -12.23 -7.01
CA GLU A 306 -35.84 -12.78 -5.66
C GLU A 306 -34.60 -12.55 -4.81
N ARG A 307 -33.40 -12.90 -5.31
CA ARG A 307 -32.14 -12.70 -4.59
C ARG A 307 -31.79 -11.22 -4.43
N LEU A 308 -32.09 -10.38 -5.42
CA LEU A 308 -31.98 -8.93 -5.28
C LEU A 308 -32.86 -8.43 -4.13
N GLY A 309 -34.11 -8.90 -4.05
CA GLY A 309 -35.02 -8.55 -2.95
C GLY A 309 -34.55 -9.03 -1.58
N GLU A 310 -33.92 -10.21 -1.50
CA GLU A 310 -33.31 -10.73 -0.27
C GLU A 310 -32.09 -9.91 0.16
N TRP A 311 -31.21 -9.57 -0.79
CA TRP A 311 -30.05 -8.73 -0.53
C TRP A 311 -30.46 -7.33 -0.07
N GLU A 312 -31.44 -6.71 -0.72
CA GLU A 312 -31.99 -5.40 -0.32
C GLU A 312 -32.54 -5.43 1.11
N GLN A 313 -33.29 -6.48 1.47
CA GLN A 313 -33.78 -6.65 2.85
C GLN A 313 -32.64 -6.85 3.85
N HIS A 314 -31.55 -7.50 3.45
CA HIS A 314 -30.39 -7.72 4.30
C HIS A 314 -29.62 -6.42 4.54
N VAL A 315 -29.30 -5.64 3.50
CA VAL A 315 -28.61 -4.35 3.66
C VAL A 315 -29.43 -3.35 4.47
N ASP A 316 -30.76 -3.34 4.32
CA ASP A 316 -31.65 -2.52 5.15
C ASP A 316 -31.56 -2.87 6.65
N ARG A 317 -31.37 -4.16 6.99
CA ARG A 317 -31.12 -4.57 8.38
C ARG A 317 -29.76 -4.10 8.87
N VAL A 318 -28.73 -4.22 8.04
CA VAL A 318 -27.35 -3.80 8.38
C VAL A 318 -27.28 -2.29 8.61
N THR A 319 -27.87 -1.49 7.73
CA THR A 319 -27.97 -0.03 7.90
C THR A 319 -28.70 0.35 9.20
N LYS A 320 -29.80 -0.33 9.53
CA LYS A 320 -30.53 -0.12 10.79
C LYS A 320 -29.72 -0.49 12.04
N ARG A 321 -28.77 -1.43 11.94
CA ARG A 321 -27.86 -1.75 13.05
C ARG A 321 -26.73 -0.71 13.19
N ALA A 322 -26.27 -0.13 12.08
CA ALA A 322 -25.25 0.92 12.07
C ALA A 322 -25.71 2.26 12.68
N GLU A 323 -26.97 2.36 13.11
CA GLU A 323 -27.58 3.57 13.65
C GLU A 323 -26.94 4.12 14.94
N HIS A 324 -26.08 3.34 15.61
CA HIS A 324 -25.47 3.67 16.90
C HIS A 324 -24.40 4.78 16.82
N SER A 325 -23.85 5.06 15.64
CA SER A 325 -22.91 6.17 15.38
C SER A 325 -23.29 6.90 14.10
N PRO A 326 -23.45 8.24 14.11
CA PRO A 326 -23.70 9.02 12.90
C PRO A 326 -22.61 8.88 11.84
N TRP A 327 -21.36 8.63 12.26
CA TRP A 327 -20.22 8.43 11.36
C TRP A 327 -20.32 7.07 10.64
N ASP A 328 -20.57 6.00 11.39
CA ASP A 328 -20.68 4.64 10.83
C ASP A 328 -21.88 4.55 9.89
N ARG A 329 -23.00 5.21 10.22
CA ARG A 329 -24.18 5.27 9.37
C ARG A 329 -23.86 5.89 8.00
N GLY A 330 -23.24 7.07 7.98
CA GLY A 330 -22.92 7.77 6.72
C GLY A 330 -21.97 6.96 5.83
N TYR A 331 -20.99 6.28 6.44
CA TYR A 331 -20.06 5.41 5.74
C TYR A 331 -20.75 4.17 5.14
N VAL A 332 -21.55 3.47 5.94
CA VAL A 332 -22.30 2.28 5.53
C VAL A 332 -23.30 2.62 4.42
N ASP A 333 -24.05 3.72 4.58
CA ASP A 333 -25.03 4.17 3.59
C ASP A 333 -24.37 4.48 2.24
N GLU A 334 -23.23 5.19 2.24
CA GLU A 334 -22.49 5.48 1.01
C GLU A 334 -21.96 4.20 0.33
N ARG A 335 -21.44 3.24 1.11
CA ARG A 335 -20.93 1.97 0.59
C ARG A 335 -22.04 1.13 -0.03
N ILE A 336 -23.19 1.00 0.63
CA ILE A 336 -24.35 0.29 0.09
C ILE A 336 -24.89 1.00 -1.15
N ALA A 337 -24.94 2.33 -1.14
CA ALA A 337 -25.35 3.10 -2.32
C ALA A 337 -24.42 2.81 -3.52
N LYS A 338 -23.11 2.67 -3.30
CA LYS A 338 -22.15 2.28 -4.35
C LYS A 338 -22.43 0.88 -4.89
N MET A 339 -22.77 -0.08 -4.03
CA MET A 339 -23.17 -1.44 -4.46
C MET A 339 -24.44 -1.40 -5.30
N ARG A 340 -25.49 -0.70 -4.84
CA ARG A 340 -26.74 -0.50 -5.59
C ARG A 340 -26.48 0.15 -6.96
N TYR A 341 -25.63 1.17 -7.01
CA TYR A 341 -25.21 1.78 -8.27
C TYR A 341 -24.60 0.77 -9.25
N ALA A 342 -23.68 -0.09 -8.77
CA ALA A 342 -23.05 -1.12 -9.61
C ALA A 342 -24.09 -2.11 -10.18
N LEU A 343 -25.03 -2.56 -9.34
CA LEU A 343 -26.12 -3.45 -9.76
C LEU A 343 -27.04 -2.80 -10.80
N ILE A 344 -27.42 -1.54 -10.61
CA ILE A 344 -28.25 -0.80 -11.57
C ILE A 344 -27.50 -0.63 -12.90
N LEU A 345 -26.21 -0.30 -12.85
CA LEU A 345 -25.39 -0.16 -14.05
C LEU A 345 -25.32 -1.47 -14.84
N GLU A 346 -25.14 -2.60 -14.15
CA GLU A 346 -25.05 -3.92 -14.75
C GLU A 346 -26.39 -4.41 -15.33
N HIS A 347 -27.50 -4.23 -14.61
CA HIS A 347 -28.79 -4.83 -14.97
C HIS A 347 -29.74 -3.90 -15.73
N GLU A 348 -29.68 -2.59 -15.48
CA GLU A 348 -30.60 -1.60 -16.05
C GLU A 348 -29.91 -0.66 -17.05
N GLY A 349 -28.58 -0.50 -16.94
CA GLY A 349 -27.74 0.25 -17.86
C GLY A 349 -27.42 1.68 -17.41
N GLU A 350 -26.63 2.38 -18.24
CA GLU A 350 -26.03 3.68 -17.88
C GLU A 350 -27.05 4.79 -17.55
N ALA A 351 -28.24 4.77 -18.17
CA ALA A 351 -29.22 5.83 -17.99
C ALA A 351 -29.82 5.80 -16.58
N GLN A 352 -30.27 4.64 -16.13
CA GLN A 352 -30.82 4.42 -14.79
C GLN A 352 -29.73 4.60 -13.73
N ALA A 353 -28.52 4.14 -14.01
CA ALA A 353 -27.38 4.33 -13.12
C ALA A 353 -27.06 5.84 -12.95
N ALA A 354 -27.15 6.64 -14.02
CA ALA A 354 -26.97 8.08 -13.95
C ALA A 354 -28.08 8.77 -13.13
N ASP A 355 -29.35 8.38 -13.31
CA ASP A 355 -30.47 8.89 -12.51
C ASP A 355 -30.28 8.56 -11.02
N TYR A 356 -29.80 7.34 -10.71
CA TYR A 356 -29.48 6.93 -9.35
C TYR A 356 -28.38 7.78 -8.72
N VAL A 357 -27.29 8.05 -9.46
CA VAL A 357 -26.20 8.91 -9.00
C VAL A 357 -26.70 10.33 -8.69
N GLN A 358 -27.55 10.90 -9.55
CA GLN A 358 -28.12 12.23 -9.30
C GLN A 358 -29.02 12.25 -8.06
N ALA A 359 -29.83 11.22 -7.85
CA ALA A 359 -30.67 11.09 -6.65
C ALA A 359 -29.83 10.97 -5.35
N HIS A 360 -28.61 10.42 -5.45
CA HIS A 360 -27.71 10.16 -4.33
C HIS A 360 -26.47 11.07 -4.30
N ILE A 361 -26.50 12.22 -4.97
CA ILE A 361 -25.38 13.17 -5.11
C ILE A 361 -24.90 13.80 -3.79
N HIS A 362 -25.64 13.59 -2.71
CA HIS A 362 -25.25 14.01 -1.37
C HIS A 362 -24.13 13.14 -0.78
N PHE A 363 -23.93 11.92 -1.29
CA PHE A 363 -22.77 11.11 -0.94
C PHE A 363 -21.53 11.56 -1.72
N PRO A 364 -20.40 11.85 -1.04
CA PRO A 364 -19.16 12.26 -1.68
C PRO A 364 -18.72 11.36 -2.84
N LYS A 365 -18.74 10.03 -2.69
CA LYS A 365 -18.35 9.09 -3.75
C LYS A 365 -19.27 9.16 -4.97
N MET A 366 -20.58 9.38 -4.76
CA MET A 366 -21.54 9.58 -5.86
C MET A 366 -21.29 10.89 -6.59
N ARG A 367 -20.95 11.96 -5.85
CA ARG A 367 -20.57 13.24 -6.44
C ARG A 367 -19.28 13.12 -7.25
N SER A 368 -18.24 12.49 -6.71
CA SER A 368 -16.97 12.29 -7.43
C SER A 368 -17.17 11.43 -8.68
N LEU A 369 -18.04 10.43 -8.63
CA LEU A 369 -18.46 9.67 -9.82
C LEU A 369 -19.19 10.55 -10.84
N ALA A 370 -20.16 11.36 -10.43
CA ALA A 370 -20.88 12.27 -11.33
C ALA A 370 -19.95 13.29 -12.00
N ILE A 371 -19.01 13.87 -11.25
CA ILE A 371 -17.99 14.78 -11.75
C ILE A 371 -17.11 14.07 -12.77
N ARG A 372 -16.63 12.86 -12.48
CA ARG A 372 -15.80 12.07 -13.39
C ARG A 372 -16.54 11.77 -14.69
N THR A 373 -17.78 11.29 -14.61
CA THR A 373 -18.62 11.02 -15.79
C THR A 373 -18.85 12.27 -16.63
N ALA A 374 -19.08 13.43 -16.00
CA ALA A 374 -19.21 14.71 -16.69
C ALA A 374 -17.88 15.09 -17.39
N MET A 375 -16.74 14.88 -16.75
CA MET A 375 -15.41 15.12 -17.33
C MET A 375 -15.09 14.21 -18.51
N GLU A 376 -15.42 12.92 -18.43
CA GLU A 376 -15.24 11.93 -19.51
C GLU A 376 -16.12 12.24 -20.73
N ARG A 377 -17.31 12.79 -20.50
CA ARG A 377 -18.25 13.22 -21.54
C ARG A 377 -18.03 14.65 -22.03
N GLU A 378 -16.91 15.27 -21.65
CA GLU A 378 -16.53 16.66 -21.99
C GLU A 378 -17.58 17.72 -21.57
N ARG A 379 -18.41 17.42 -20.58
CA ARG A 379 -19.41 18.32 -19.99
C ARG A 379 -18.80 19.12 -18.86
N TYR A 380 -17.81 19.95 -19.18
CA TYR A 380 -17.01 20.66 -18.18
C TYR A 380 -17.84 21.60 -17.30
N ASP A 381 -18.84 22.29 -17.85
CA ASP A 381 -19.75 23.16 -17.08
C ASP A 381 -20.52 22.38 -16.00
N GLU A 382 -20.94 21.15 -16.31
CA GLU A 382 -21.62 20.27 -15.37
C GLU A 382 -20.67 19.83 -14.26
N ALA A 383 -19.44 19.41 -14.61
CA ALA A 383 -18.40 19.04 -13.64
C ALA A 383 -18.07 20.21 -12.70
N ILE A 384 -17.93 21.43 -13.23
CA ILE A 384 -17.66 22.66 -12.46
C ILE A 384 -18.81 22.93 -11.47
N ARG A 385 -20.06 22.83 -11.93
CA ARG A 385 -21.25 23.03 -11.08
C ARG A 385 -21.28 22.01 -9.94
N LEU A 386 -21.13 20.73 -10.26
CA LEU A 386 -21.15 19.63 -9.28
C LEU A 386 -20.03 19.76 -8.25
N ALA A 387 -18.82 20.09 -8.68
CA ALA A 387 -17.67 20.32 -7.80
C ALA A 387 -17.91 21.49 -6.87
N ARG A 388 -18.40 22.63 -7.39
CA ARG A 388 -18.69 23.82 -6.59
C ARG A 388 -19.78 23.58 -5.54
N GLU A 389 -20.88 22.94 -5.93
CA GLU A 389 -21.95 22.55 -4.99
C GLU A 389 -21.42 21.60 -3.91
N GLY A 390 -20.47 20.73 -4.28
CA GLY A 390 -19.73 19.91 -3.33
C GLY A 390 -18.97 20.80 -2.35
N GLU A 391 -18.07 21.66 -2.85
CA GLU A 391 -17.25 22.55 -2.01
C GLU A 391 -18.08 23.29 -0.96
N GLU A 392 -19.20 23.90 -1.38
CA GLU A 392 -20.12 24.60 -0.48
C GLU A 392 -20.70 23.67 0.61
N TRP A 393 -21.05 22.43 0.28
CA TRP A 393 -21.48 21.45 1.26
C TRP A 393 -20.36 21.02 2.22
N ALA A 394 -19.16 20.70 1.73
CA ALA A 394 -18.07 20.26 2.61
C ALA A 394 -17.53 21.37 3.49
N GLU A 395 -17.55 22.63 3.04
CA GLU A 395 -17.21 23.78 3.88
C GLU A 395 -18.16 23.87 5.08
N ASN A 396 -19.47 23.73 4.84
CA ASN A 396 -20.48 23.70 5.90
C ASN A 396 -20.34 22.48 6.83
N ALA A 397 -19.90 21.34 6.30
CA ALA A 397 -19.64 20.13 7.07
C ALA A 397 -18.26 20.11 7.76
N GLY A 398 -17.40 21.11 7.53
CA GLY A 398 -16.04 21.16 8.06
C GLY A 398 -15.08 20.13 7.46
N GLN A 399 -15.43 19.52 6.32
CA GLN A 399 -14.68 18.44 5.68
C GLN A 399 -13.61 19.00 4.72
N ARG A 400 -12.53 19.54 5.30
CA ARG A 400 -11.45 20.21 4.54
C ARG A 400 -10.83 19.36 3.44
N GLY A 401 -10.73 18.04 3.63
CA GLY A 401 -10.23 17.11 2.63
C GLY A 401 -11.09 17.10 1.36
N LEU A 402 -12.42 17.03 1.51
CA LEU A 402 -13.35 17.03 0.37
C LEU A 402 -13.43 18.39 -0.31
N VAL A 403 -13.35 19.50 0.45
CA VAL A 403 -13.21 20.84 -0.15
C VAL A 403 -12.00 20.89 -1.08
N ARG A 404 -10.86 20.32 -0.64
CA ARG A 404 -9.66 20.25 -1.47
C ARG A 404 -9.91 19.39 -2.71
N GLU A 405 -10.39 18.15 -2.56
CA GLU A 405 -10.66 17.22 -3.67
C GLU A 405 -11.54 17.85 -4.77
N TRP A 406 -12.60 18.56 -4.37
CA TRP A 406 -13.50 19.19 -5.33
C TRP A 406 -12.92 20.44 -5.98
N LYS A 407 -12.09 21.22 -5.27
CA LYS A 407 -11.28 22.29 -5.90
C LYS A 407 -10.32 21.73 -6.95
N GLN A 408 -9.70 20.58 -6.69
CA GLN A 408 -8.82 19.93 -7.66
C GLN A 408 -9.61 19.49 -8.90
N SER A 409 -10.76 18.84 -8.71
CA SER A 409 -11.66 18.46 -9.82
C SER A 409 -12.13 19.67 -10.64
N ARG A 410 -12.46 20.78 -9.98
CA ARG A 410 -12.88 22.02 -10.64
C ARG A 410 -11.73 22.69 -11.41
N PHE A 411 -10.50 22.66 -10.87
CA PHE A 411 -9.31 23.12 -11.58
C PHE A 411 -9.08 22.32 -12.87
N ASP A 412 -9.22 21.00 -12.80
CA ASP A 412 -9.08 20.12 -13.96
C ASP A 412 -10.16 20.40 -15.01
N ALA A 413 -11.41 20.61 -14.57
CA ALA A 413 -12.50 20.99 -15.45
C ALA A 413 -12.25 22.33 -16.16
N PHE A 414 -11.76 23.36 -15.45
CA PHE A 414 -11.37 24.63 -16.08
C PHE A 414 -10.23 24.45 -17.07
N THR A 415 -9.26 23.60 -16.74
CA THR A 415 -8.10 23.31 -17.60
C THR A 415 -8.54 22.67 -18.92
N ARG A 416 -9.39 21.64 -18.86
CA ARG A 416 -9.87 20.93 -20.06
C ARG A 416 -10.91 21.74 -20.85
N GLY A 417 -11.73 22.54 -20.16
CA GLY A 417 -12.71 23.43 -20.78
C GLY A 417 -12.14 24.72 -21.38
N GLY A 418 -10.85 25.01 -21.20
CA GLY A 418 -10.22 26.23 -21.73
C GLY A 418 -10.56 27.51 -20.95
N GLU A 419 -11.09 27.38 -19.73
CA GLU A 419 -11.50 28.48 -18.85
C GLU A 419 -10.31 29.10 -18.11
N LEU A 420 -9.40 29.72 -18.88
CA LEU A 420 -8.07 30.15 -18.43
C LEU A 420 -8.11 31.09 -17.22
N THR A 421 -9.04 32.04 -17.18
CA THR A 421 -9.16 33.01 -16.08
C THR A 421 -9.50 32.31 -14.76
N ASN A 422 -10.46 31.38 -14.80
CA ASN A 422 -10.91 30.64 -13.62
C ASN A 422 -9.86 29.61 -13.17
N GLN A 423 -9.23 28.93 -14.13
CA GLN A 423 -8.10 28.03 -13.88
C GLN A 423 -6.97 28.74 -13.14
N ARG A 424 -6.54 29.91 -13.63
CA ARG A 424 -5.50 30.74 -13.01
C ARG A 424 -5.87 31.14 -11.59
N SER A 425 -7.08 31.67 -11.40
CA SER A 425 -7.54 32.12 -10.07
C SER A 425 -7.55 30.96 -9.05
N LEU A 426 -8.16 29.83 -9.40
CA LEU A 426 -8.27 28.69 -8.50
C LEU A 426 -6.92 28.02 -8.25
N GLY A 427 -6.07 27.92 -9.28
CA GLY A 427 -4.73 27.38 -9.11
C GLY A 427 -3.85 28.23 -8.19
N LEU A 428 -3.93 29.57 -8.28
CA LEU A 428 -3.24 30.45 -7.33
C LEU A 428 -3.76 30.27 -5.90
N GLU A 429 -5.07 30.09 -5.73
CA GLU A 429 -5.67 29.78 -4.43
C GLU A 429 -5.12 28.47 -3.85
N LEU A 430 -5.04 27.40 -4.65
CA LEU A 430 -4.49 26.10 -4.25
C LEU A 430 -3.01 26.19 -3.86
N VAL A 431 -2.21 26.94 -4.62
CA VAL A 431 -0.80 27.21 -4.30
C VAL A 431 -0.67 27.92 -2.96
N LEU A 432 -1.47 28.96 -2.72
CA LEU A 432 -1.50 29.67 -1.44
C LEU A 432 -2.02 28.80 -0.28
N GLY A 433 -2.87 27.82 -0.59
CA GLY A 433 -3.32 26.77 0.33
C GLY A 433 -2.25 25.73 0.67
N GLY A 434 -1.07 25.77 0.03
CA GLY A 434 0.04 24.87 0.28
C GLY A 434 0.18 23.72 -0.70
N ASP A 435 -0.51 23.75 -1.84
CA ASP A 435 -0.42 22.72 -2.88
C ASP A 435 0.52 23.16 -4.02
N TYR A 436 1.82 22.90 -3.85
CA TYR A 436 2.86 23.29 -4.81
C TYR A 436 2.64 22.69 -6.21
N ALA A 437 1.98 21.53 -6.34
CA ALA A 437 1.75 20.89 -7.63
C ALA A 437 1.04 21.80 -8.64
N TYR A 438 0.21 22.74 -8.16
CA TYR A 438 -0.51 23.70 -9.00
C TYR A 438 0.35 24.88 -9.47
N TYR A 439 1.48 25.15 -8.82
CA TYR A 439 2.35 26.28 -9.18
C TYR A 439 2.88 26.20 -10.62
N PRO A 440 3.56 25.11 -11.06
CA PRO A 440 4.01 25.01 -12.45
C PRO A 440 2.83 24.97 -13.43
N LEU A 441 1.70 24.37 -13.04
CA LEU A 441 0.49 24.28 -13.87
C LEU A 441 -0.16 25.64 -14.12
N VAL A 442 -0.11 26.56 -13.16
CA VAL A 442 -0.58 27.93 -13.33
C VAL A 442 0.45 28.77 -14.07
N LYS A 443 1.74 28.67 -13.71
CA LYS A 443 2.82 29.44 -14.33
C LYS A 443 2.89 29.25 -15.85
N LYS A 444 2.75 28.01 -16.34
CA LYS A 444 2.73 27.70 -17.78
C LYS A 444 1.61 28.39 -18.55
N THR A 445 0.55 28.85 -17.87
CA THR A 445 -0.56 29.54 -18.54
C THR A 445 -0.24 30.99 -18.86
N TYR A 446 0.79 31.60 -18.24
CA TYR A 446 1.14 33.00 -18.42
C TYR A 446 2.29 33.18 -19.40
N ALA A 447 2.25 34.27 -20.17
CA ALA A 447 3.44 34.72 -20.88
C ALA A 447 4.49 35.23 -19.85
N PRO A 448 5.80 35.14 -20.14
CA PRO A 448 6.85 35.58 -19.21
C PRO A 448 6.67 37.02 -18.69
N SER A 449 6.18 37.93 -19.54
CA SER A 449 5.92 39.33 -19.16
C SER A 449 4.72 39.52 -18.23
N GLU A 450 3.73 38.64 -18.31
CA GLU A 450 2.53 38.68 -17.47
C GLU A 450 2.76 37.98 -16.12
N TRP A 451 3.74 37.06 -16.06
CA TRP A 451 4.02 36.29 -14.87
C TRP A 451 4.67 37.09 -13.75
N THR A 452 5.56 38.04 -14.07
CA THR A 452 6.27 38.85 -13.08
C THR A 452 5.36 39.50 -12.03
N PRO A 453 4.27 40.22 -12.38
CA PRO A 453 3.36 40.78 -11.38
C PRO A 453 2.60 39.71 -10.58
N VAL A 454 2.35 38.52 -11.15
CA VAL A 454 1.69 37.40 -10.47
C VAL A 454 2.62 36.76 -9.44
N TYR A 455 3.89 36.55 -9.78
CA TYR A 455 4.92 36.11 -8.85
C TYR A 455 5.04 37.07 -7.66
N GLU A 456 5.15 38.37 -7.93
CA GLU A 456 5.21 39.39 -6.87
C GLU A 456 3.96 39.40 -5.97
N PHE A 457 2.78 39.13 -6.55
CA PHE A 457 1.57 38.95 -5.76
C PHE A 457 1.67 37.72 -4.83
N LEU A 458 2.06 36.56 -5.36
CA LEU A 458 2.22 35.32 -4.57
C LEU A 458 3.20 35.52 -3.41
N VAL A 459 4.37 36.09 -3.68
CA VAL A 459 5.39 36.36 -2.66
C VAL A 459 4.81 37.21 -1.52
N ARG A 460 4.11 38.31 -1.85
CA ARG A 460 3.48 39.17 -0.84
C ARG A 460 2.45 38.43 0.00
N GLN A 461 1.66 37.53 -0.60
CA GLN A 461 0.68 36.74 0.13
C GLN A 461 1.37 35.77 1.10
N PHE A 462 2.42 35.06 0.69
CA PHE A 462 3.17 34.17 1.58
C PHE A 462 3.85 34.94 2.72
N GLU A 463 4.48 36.08 2.42
CA GLU A 463 5.16 36.91 3.42
C GLU A 463 4.19 37.49 4.46
N ALA A 464 2.94 37.75 4.08
CA ALA A 464 1.88 38.23 4.97
C ALA A 464 1.15 37.11 5.73
N GLY A 465 0.94 35.96 5.09
CA GLY A 465 0.02 34.91 5.53
C GLY A 465 0.60 33.85 6.47
N GLY A 466 1.93 33.72 6.57
CA GLY A 466 2.59 32.85 7.55
C GLY A 466 2.32 31.35 7.45
N ALA A 467 1.47 30.90 6.53
CA ALA A 467 1.15 29.50 6.26
C ALA A 467 1.84 29.05 4.95
N ALA A 468 2.07 27.73 4.81
CA ALA A 468 2.66 27.10 3.62
C ALA A 468 4.11 27.54 3.27
N TRP A 469 4.95 27.73 4.29
CA TRP A 469 6.35 28.15 4.12
C TRP A 469 7.22 27.21 3.27
N SER A 470 6.93 25.90 3.23
CA SER A 470 7.63 24.95 2.35
C SER A 470 7.36 25.23 0.87
N VAL A 471 6.11 25.51 0.50
CA VAL A 471 5.72 25.90 -0.86
C VAL A 471 6.36 27.21 -1.25
N TYR A 472 6.34 28.20 -0.35
CA TYR A 472 7.02 29.47 -0.57
C TYR A 472 8.50 29.28 -0.89
N ALA A 473 9.22 28.51 -0.07
CA ALA A 473 10.64 28.25 -0.29
C ALA A 473 10.91 27.57 -1.64
N GLN A 474 10.09 26.57 -2.01
CA GLN A 474 10.20 25.89 -3.30
C GLN A 474 9.99 26.85 -4.49
N ILE A 475 9.00 27.74 -4.40
CA ILE A 475 8.74 28.76 -5.43
C ILE A 475 9.95 29.70 -5.58
N LEU A 476 10.56 30.15 -4.49
CA LEU A 476 11.75 31.01 -4.55
C LEU A 476 12.94 30.32 -5.22
N ILE A 477 13.10 29.01 -4.99
CA ILE A 477 14.15 28.19 -5.63
C ILE A 477 13.91 28.12 -7.14
N ASP A 478 12.69 27.82 -7.57
CA ASP A 478 12.33 27.71 -8.98
C ASP A 478 12.50 29.04 -9.73
N GLU A 479 12.25 30.17 -9.05
CA GLU A 479 12.39 31.52 -9.57
C GLU A 479 13.81 32.08 -9.42
N ARG A 480 14.72 31.32 -8.79
CA ARG A 480 16.09 31.74 -8.49
C ARG A 480 16.16 33.04 -7.68
N ASP A 481 15.19 33.27 -6.80
CA ASP A 481 15.15 34.44 -5.91
C ASP A 481 15.91 34.15 -4.61
N SER A 482 17.23 34.08 -4.75
CA SER A 482 18.18 33.73 -3.67
C SER A 482 18.12 34.74 -2.50
N ASN A 483 17.85 36.01 -2.79
CA ASN A 483 17.75 37.07 -1.78
C ASN A 483 16.57 36.86 -0.84
N ARG A 484 15.37 36.61 -1.39
CA ARG A 484 14.19 36.33 -0.56
C ARG A 484 14.30 34.99 0.13
N LEU A 485 14.92 33.99 -0.51
CA LEU A 485 15.15 32.70 0.11
C LEU A 485 16.08 32.83 1.32
N LEU A 486 17.15 33.63 1.21
CA LEU A 486 18.03 33.94 2.33
C LEU A 486 17.28 34.65 3.46
N ALA A 487 16.45 35.64 3.13
CA ALA A 487 15.64 36.36 4.12
C ALA A 487 14.67 35.43 4.86
N TYR A 488 14.08 34.46 4.15
CA TYR A 488 13.24 33.42 4.73
C TYR A 488 14.02 32.50 5.68
N VAL A 489 15.14 31.93 5.23
CA VAL A 489 16.01 31.05 6.05
C VAL A 489 16.56 31.80 7.27
N SER A 490 16.80 33.11 7.15
CA SER A 490 17.31 33.93 8.25
C SER A 490 16.34 34.07 9.42
N ARG A 491 15.03 33.86 9.21
CA ARG A 491 14.03 33.88 10.29
C ARG A 491 14.17 32.69 11.24
N GLU A 492 14.58 31.54 10.73
CA GLU A 492 14.78 30.32 11.48
C GLU A 492 16.06 29.61 11.00
N PRO A 493 17.22 29.85 11.66
CA PRO A 493 18.51 29.35 11.21
C PRO A 493 18.59 27.84 11.01
N SER A 494 17.73 27.03 11.63
CA SER A 494 17.70 25.58 11.38
C SER A 494 17.35 25.20 9.94
N LEU A 495 16.62 26.06 9.22
CA LEU A 495 16.27 25.87 7.80
C LEU A 495 17.50 25.89 6.88
N VAL A 496 18.65 26.37 7.34
CA VAL A 496 19.89 26.37 6.55
C VAL A 496 20.31 24.95 6.16
N GLU A 497 19.99 23.95 6.99
CA GLU A 497 20.27 22.55 6.67
C GLU A 497 19.58 22.12 5.38
N GLN A 498 18.35 22.56 5.16
CA GLN A 498 17.56 22.20 3.98
C GLN A 498 17.95 23.03 2.75
N TYR A 499 18.17 24.34 2.90
CA TYR A 499 18.23 25.25 1.75
C TYR A 499 19.64 25.75 1.38
N HIS A 500 20.69 25.41 2.13
CA HIS A 500 22.04 25.94 1.89
C HIS A 500 22.54 25.74 0.45
N GLN A 501 22.25 24.60 -0.18
CA GLN A 501 22.72 24.28 -1.53
C GLN A 501 22.25 25.30 -2.59
N HIS A 502 21.09 25.93 -2.37
CA HIS A 502 20.52 26.95 -3.26
C HIS A 502 21.03 28.36 -2.97
N LEU A 503 21.77 28.56 -1.87
CA LEU A 503 22.21 29.88 -1.40
C LEU A 503 23.73 30.06 -1.46
N VAL A 504 24.52 28.99 -1.32
CA VAL A 504 25.99 29.06 -1.21
C VAL A 504 26.69 29.72 -2.40
N SER A 505 26.13 29.65 -3.61
CA SER A 505 26.75 30.24 -4.80
C SER A 505 26.81 31.77 -4.77
N GLU A 506 25.86 32.41 -4.10
CA GLU A 506 25.71 33.87 -4.07
C GLU A 506 25.82 34.46 -2.66
N HIS A 507 25.54 33.68 -1.60
CA HIS A 507 25.37 34.13 -0.21
C HIS A 507 26.18 33.29 0.80
N LEU A 508 27.37 32.83 0.43
CA LEU A 508 28.19 31.94 1.26
C LEU A 508 28.45 32.50 2.67
N THR A 509 28.69 33.81 2.79
CA THR A 509 29.02 34.46 4.06
C THR A 509 27.84 34.39 5.03
N GLU A 510 26.64 34.71 4.53
CA GLU A 510 25.38 34.74 5.26
C GLU A 510 24.95 33.32 5.64
N VAL A 511 25.02 32.38 4.70
CA VAL A 511 24.78 30.94 4.95
C VAL A 511 25.71 30.43 6.05
N THR A 512 26.99 30.80 6.02
CA THR A 512 27.95 30.41 7.05
C THR A 512 27.57 30.97 8.41
N ALA A 513 27.16 32.24 8.50
CA ALA A 513 26.69 32.85 9.74
C ALA A 513 25.43 32.15 10.30
N LEU A 514 24.50 31.73 9.44
CA LEU A 514 23.31 30.98 9.82
C LEU A 514 23.66 29.60 10.37
N PHE A 515 24.54 28.85 9.68
CA PHE A 515 25.05 27.57 10.19
C PHE A 515 25.70 27.73 11.56
N LEU A 516 26.58 28.72 11.75
CA LEU A 516 27.24 28.95 13.04
C LEU A 516 26.22 29.23 14.15
N THR A 517 25.17 29.98 13.84
CA THR A 517 24.09 30.28 14.80
C THR A 517 23.30 29.02 15.16
N HIS A 518 22.96 28.21 14.16
CA HIS A 518 22.24 26.95 14.34
C HIS A 518 23.06 25.89 15.10
N ILE A 519 24.35 25.75 14.79
CA ILE A 519 25.28 24.83 15.46
C ILE A 519 25.36 25.15 16.95
N ARG A 520 25.53 26.44 17.31
CA ARG A 520 25.58 26.87 18.72
C ARG A 520 24.29 26.53 19.47
N LYS A 521 23.13 26.88 18.91
CA LYS A 521 21.82 26.55 19.51
C LYS A 521 21.61 25.04 19.68
N SER A 522 22.01 24.25 18.69
CA SER A 522 21.91 22.79 18.73
C SER A 522 22.85 22.19 19.77
N ALA A 523 24.08 22.70 19.90
CA ALA A 523 25.05 22.26 20.90
C ALA A 523 24.61 22.55 22.34
N GLU A 524 24.00 23.71 22.58
CA GLU A 524 23.43 24.08 23.89
C GLU A 524 22.32 23.12 24.34
N ARG A 525 21.46 22.69 23.40
CA ARG A 525 20.32 21.80 23.68
C ARG A 525 20.73 20.32 23.79
N ALA A 526 21.85 19.93 23.18
CA ALA A 526 22.29 18.54 23.16
C ALA A 526 22.71 18.03 24.56
N ASN A 527 22.02 16.98 25.02
CA ASN A 527 22.25 16.37 26.33
C ASN A 527 22.59 14.86 26.27
N ASN A 528 22.56 14.25 25.09
CA ASN A 528 22.81 12.83 24.87
C ASN A 528 23.69 12.61 23.63
N ARG A 529 24.14 11.37 23.42
CA ARG A 529 25.05 11.02 22.32
C ARG A 529 24.42 11.20 20.94
N GLY A 530 23.11 11.01 20.80
CA GLY A 530 22.39 11.28 19.56
C GLY A 530 22.48 12.76 19.17
N GLY A 531 22.15 13.65 20.09
CA GLY A 531 22.24 15.10 19.87
C GLY A 531 23.66 15.59 19.56
N TYR A 532 24.69 14.97 20.16
CA TYR A 532 26.09 15.28 19.83
C TYR A 532 26.45 14.88 18.39
N ARG A 533 25.96 13.72 17.93
CA ARG A 533 26.14 13.27 16.55
C ARG A 533 25.43 14.19 15.57
N ASP A 534 24.24 14.68 15.90
CA ASP A 534 23.51 15.65 15.09
C ASP A 534 24.25 16.98 14.96
N VAL A 535 24.81 17.51 16.05
CA VAL A 535 25.65 18.73 15.97
C VAL A 535 26.84 18.50 15.04
N CYS A 536 27.50 17.34 15.14
CA CYS A 536 28.61 16.99 14.26
C CYS A 536 28.17 16.85 12.79
N ARG A 537 26.97 16.31 12.54
CA ARG A 537 26.36 16.25 11.20
C ARG A 537 26.19 17.66 10.61
N ILE A 538 25.68 18.61 11.39
CA ILE A 538 25.50 20.01 10.95
C ILE A 538 26.86 20.68 10.67
N ILE A 539 27.88 20.45 11.49
CA ILE A 539 29.25 20.97 11.25
C ILE A 539 29.81 20.42 9.93
N ARG A 540 29.60 19.13 9.63
CA ARG A 540 30.01 18.54 8.35
C ARG A 540 29.27 19.16 7.16
N MET A 541 28.00 19.54 7.33
CA MET A 541 27.25 20.26 6.28
C MET A 541 27.86 21.63 6.01
N LEU A 542 28.18 22.42 7.04
CA LEU A 542 28.90 23.69 6.87
C LEU A 542 30.24 23.51 6.16
N TYR A 543 30.99 22.47 6.53
CA TYR A 543 32.26 22.15 5.88
C TYR A 543 32.09 21.88 4.39
N LYS A 544 31.11 21.03 4.02
CA LYS A 544 30.80 20.70 2.62
C LYS A 544 30.23 21.89 1.83
N ALA A 545 29.53 22.80 2.50
CA ALA A 545 28.96 24.01 1.91
C ALA A 545 30.01 25.09 1.55
N GLY A 546 31.29 24.88 1.88
CA GLY A 546 32.38 25.82 1.58
C GLY A 546 32.90 26.61 2.79
N GLY A 547 32.21 26.56 3.93
CA GLY A 547 32.61 27.20 5.20
C GLY A 547 33.68 26.42 5.97
N THR A 548 34.71 25.93 5.27
CA THR A 548 35.68 24.97 5.82
C THR A 548 36.48 25.53 7.00
N GLY A 549 36.90 26.80 6.93
CA GLY A 549 37.61 27.47 8.01
C GLY A 549 36.74 27.65 9.24
N GLU A 550 35.50 28.08 9.03
CA GLU A 550 34.50 28.36 10.06
C GLU A 550 34.03 27.08 10.74
N ALA A 551 33.87 25.98 9.98
CA ALA A 551 33.56 24.66 10.52
C ALA A 551 34.64 24.14 11.48
N ARG A 552 35.93 24.37 11.15
CA ARG A 552 37.04 24.00 12.05
C ARG A 552 37.08 24.89 13.29
N LYS A 553 36.88 26.21 13.12
CA LYS A 553 36.84 27.16 14.24
C LYS A 553 35.72 26.84 15.22
N ILE A 554 34.50 26.57 14.74
CA ILE A 554 33.37 26.25 15.62
C ILE A 554 33.55 24.90 16.32
N ALA A 555 34.14 23.90 15.65
CA ALA A 555 34.47 22.63 16.31
C ALA A 555 35.45 22.83 17.47
N GLN A 556 36.47 23.68 17.29
CA GLN A 556 37.40 24.05 18.36
C GLN A 556 36.71 24.85 19.47
N GLU A 557 35.89 25.84 19.12
CA GLU A 557 35.09 26.64 20.07
C GLU A 557 34.23 25.73 20.97
N LEU A 558 33.57 24.72 20.40
CA LEU A 558 32.75 23.77 21.15
C LEU A 558 33.57 22.84 22.05
N LEU A 559 34.76 22.41 21.62
CA LEU A 559 35.68 21.63 22.46
C LEU A 559 36.14 22.41 23.71
N GLU A 560 36.39 23.71 23.55
CA GLU A 560 36.78 24.62 24.64
C GLU A 560 35.60 24.95 25.57
N THR A 561 34.39 25.10 25.01
CA THR A 561 33.16 25.46 25.74
C THR A 561 32.61 24.30 26.59
N TYR A 562 32.75 23.05 26.13
CA TYR A 562 32.17 21.87 26.78
C TYR A 562 33.21 20.85 27.29
N PRO A 563 34.16 21.23 28.18
CA PRO A 563 35.24 20.34 28.62
C PRO A 563 34.75 19.14 29.46
N ARG A 564 33.54 19.23 30.04
CA ARG A 564 32.94 18.21 30.91
C ARG A 564 31.96 17.26 30.20
N LYS A 565 31.94 17.25 28.86
CA LYS A 565 31.11 16.32 28.05
C LYS A 565 32.01 15.36 27.24
N PRO A 566 32.57 14.27 27.84
CA PRO A 566 33.51 13.38 27.16
C PRO A 566 32.97 12.81 25.85
N ALA A 567 31.73 12.29 25.87
CA ALA A 567 31.10 11.74 24.67
C ALA A 567 30.91 12.77 23.55
N PHE A 568 30.72 14.06 23.87
CA PHE A 568 30.62 15.10 22.84
C PHE A 568 31.99 15.42 22.24
N ARG A 569 33.04 15.45 23.08
CA ARG A 569 34.42 15.66 22.63
C ARG A 569 34.89 14.55 21.70
N ASP A 570 34.56 13.29 22.01
CA ASP A 570 34.90 12.15 21.16
C ASP A 570 34.28 12.31 19.76
N GLU A 571 32.99 12.64 19.69
CA GLU A 571 32.28 12.87 18.42
C GLU A 571 32.88 14.07 17.64
N LEU A 572 33.21 15.19 18.31
CA LEU A 572 33.86 16.35 17.69
C LEU A 572 35.27 16.04 17.17
N MET A 573 36.06 15.22 17.88
CA MET A 573 37.41 14.81 17.43
C MET A 573 37.35 13.87 16.23
N SER A 574 36.26 13.12 16.09
CA SER A 574 36.01 12.23 14.95
C SER A 574 35.47 12.92 13.69
N LEU A 575 35.25 14.24 13.71
CA LEU A 575 34.65 14.98 12.59
C LEU A 575 35.43 14.90 11.27
N TRP A 576 36.75 14.66 11.36
CA TRP A 576 37.70 14.75 10.26
C TRP A 576 38.43 13.44 9.97
N LEU A 577 38.08 12.38 10.70
CA LEU A 577 38.49 11.00 10.46
C LEU A 577 37.49 10.35 9.50
#